data_AF-A0A6J0M454-F1
#
_entry.id   AF-A0A6J0M454-F1
#
_cell.length_a   1.000
_cell.length_b   1.000
_cell.length_c   1.000
_cell.angle_alpha   90.00
_cell.angle_beta   90.00
_cell.angle_gamma   90.00
#
_symmetry.space_group_name_H-M   'P 1'
#
loop_
_entity.id
_entity.type
_entity.pdbx_description
1 polymer ?
#
loop_
_entity_poly.entity_id
_entity_poly.type
_entity_poly.pdbx_seq_one_letter_code
_entity_poly.pdbx_strand_id
1 'polypeptide(L)'
;MRKDNEPDPGSNPGHRSNYLIIRPHRGGYRDLFQYGVRGNETSKKKFLERPDDYSISTTSVIDDHRWVIVVSILVRKIIGLLRTPMEYTGLVVDFVLNLLSANGGFFGLVLGFIKAKVVVPERGSVSFVSTIGQLDGRIDLYKGWSFVEQLVCMEDSVSSGSSSGRVEIEPGSRGLVDLCVMASKLAYENAKVVENVVNLHWKMNLVEFLDCWNDYQKQMSTQVFMLTDKEKDADLILISFRGTEPFDADDWGTDFDYSWYEIPNVGKLHMGFIEAMGLGTRDYTPTFDYHLVELRSFKEENHIKNLPEMVERSAYYAVRETLKRLLAEHGNAKFVVTGHSLGGALAILFPTLLVLKDETEMMERLLGVYTFGQPRIGNREIGSFMKAKLNHPVDRYFRVVYCNDLVPRLPYDDKTFLYKHFGACLYYDSFYNETKAEDEPDPNPYGMRFAILARVNAVWELVRGLMMGFIYGPGYKEGWFRILFRIIGLMIPGLSDHCPTDYVNSVRLAPGYDLQMSPL
;
A
#
# COMPACT_ATOMS: atom_id res chain seq x y z
N MET A 1 14.76 59.19 13.13
CA MET A 1 15.71 58.08 12.94
C MET A 1 14.93 56.87 12.50
N ARG A 2 15.05 56.53 11.21
CA ARG A 2 14.59 55.27 10.63
C ARG A 2 15.47 54.14 11.18
N LYS A 3 14.86 53.01 11.50
CA LYS A 3 15.54 51.71 11.48
C LYS A 3 14.74 50.84 10.50
N ASP A 4 15.40 50.57 9.39
CA ASP A 4 14.98 49.74 8.27
C ASP A 4 14.81 48.28 8.79
N ASN A 5 13.66 47.64 8.59
CA ASN A 5 13.30 46.82 7.43
C ASN A 5 14.42 45.85 7.01
N GLU A 6 14.57 44.74 7.75
CA GLU A 6 15.01 43.49 7.14
C GLU A 6 13.81 42.86 6.41
N PRO A 7 13.94 42.53 5.11
CA PRO A 7 12.88 41.88 4.37
C PRO A 7 12.81 40.39 4.76
N ASP A 8 11.63 39.97 5.20
CA ASP A 8 11.23 38.56 5.34
C ASP A 8 11.39 37.86 3.98
N PRO A 9 12.32 36.90 3.82
CA PRO A 9 12.55 36.26 2.54
C PRO A 9 11.52 35.13 2.35
N GLY A 10 10.38 35.45 1.73
CA GLY A 10 9.56 34.41 1.10
C GLY A 10 8.04 34.52 1.19
N SER A 11 7.45 35.58 1.73
CA SER A 11 5.99 35.73 1.67
C SER A 11 5.54 36.15 0.27
N ASN A 12 5.44 35.19 -0.65
CA ASN A 12 4.76 35.37 -1.92
C ASN A 12 3.24 35.46 -1.63
N PRO A 13 2.56 36.60 -1.88
CA PRO A 13 1.15 36.76 -1.56
C PRO A 13 0.32 36.14 -2.70
N GLY A 14 0.29 34.81 -2.80
CA GLY A 14 -0.18 34.19 -4.04
C GLY A 14 -0.64 32.74 -4.07
N HIS A 15 -0.73 31.99 -2.96
CA HIS A 15 -1.57 30.79 -2.88
C HIS A 15 -1.60 30.29 -1.44
N ARG A 16 -2.77 30.23 -0.79
CA ARG A 16 -2.93 29.56 0.50
C ARG A 16 -3.49 28.18 0.22
N SER A 17 -2.71 27.14 0.49
CA SER A 17 -3.14 25.77 0.22
C SER A 17 -4.29 25.36 1.11
N ASN A 18 -5.29 24.74 0.49
CA ASN A 18 -6.49 24.25 1.17
C ASN A 18 -6.23 22.87 1.76
N TYR A 19 -6.76 22.62 2.95
CA TYR A 19 -6.68 21.32 3.59
C TYR A 19 -7.84 21.11 4.56
N LEU A 20 -8.04 19.85 4.95
CA LEU A 20 -8.86 19.44 6.09
C LEU A 20 -8.06 18.48 6.95
N ILE A 21 -7.86 18.83 8.21
CA ILE A 21 -7.21 17.95 9.18
C ILE A 21 -8.23 17.52 10.23
N ILE A 22 -8.32 16.21 10.45
CA ILE A 22 -9.06 15.64 11.56
C ILE A 22 -8.10 15.42 12.72
N ARG A 23 -8.41 16.02 13.88
CA ARG A 23 -7.64 15.99 15.13
C ARG A 23 -8.41 15.25 16.23
N PRO A 24 -8.37 13.90 16.28
CA PRO A 24 -9.11 13.14 17.30
C PRO A 24 -8.74 13.49 18.74
N HIS A 25 -7.51 13.94 19.00
CA HIS A 25 -6.98 14.20 20.34
C HIS A 25 -7.39 15.56 20.93
N ARG A 26 -7.81 16.54 20.13
CA ARG A 26 -8.13 17.91 20.59
C ARG A 26 -9.48 18.03 21.32
N GLY A 27 -10.36 17.03 21.23
CA GLY A 27 -11.65 17.00 21.91
C GLY A 27 -11.91 15.70 22.67
N GLY A 28 -12.69 15.78 23.75
CA GLY A 28 -13.07 14.63 24.58
C GLY A 28 -14.28 13.85 24.03
N TYR A 29 -14.66 12.75 24.67
CA TYR A 29 -15.87 11.99 24.30
C TYR A 29 -17.16 12.82 24.41
N ARG A 30 -17.23 13.75 25.36
CA ARG A 30 -18.33 14.69 25.50
C ARG A 30 -18.43 15.62 24.29
N ASP A 31 -17.31 16.14 23.82
CA ASP A 31 -17.26 16.98 22.62
C ASP A 31 -17.69 16.17 21.39
N LEU A 32 -17.22 14.92 21.28
CA LEU A 32 -17.59 14.02 20.20
C LEU A 32 -19.10 13.75 20.17
N PHE A 33 -19.71 13.50 21.34
CA PHE A 33 -21.15 13.34 21.48
C PHE A 33 -21.91 14.63 21.12
N GLN A 34 -21.46 15.79 21.60
CA GLN A 34 -22.08 17.08 21.30
C GLN A 34 -22.01 17.42 19.81
N TYR A 35 -20.88 17.15 19.16
CA TYR A 35 -20.74 17.26 17.72
C TYR A 35 -21.67 16.26 17.01
N GLY A 36 -21.51 14.97 17.29
CA GLY A 36 -22.16 13.89 16.54
C GLY A 36 -23.68 13.81 16.70
N VAL A 37 -24.23 14.18 17.86
CA VAL A 37 -25.68 14.14 18.11
C VAL A 37 -26.32 15.51 17.96
N ARG A 38 -25.70 16.56 18.53
CA ARG A 38 -26.31 17.90 18.61
C ARG A 38 -25.82 18.87 17.54
N GLY A 39 -24.85 18.49 16.70
CA GLY A 39 -24.30 19.38 15.67
C GLY A 39 -23.60 20.60 16.24
N ASN A 40 -23.00 20.46 17.43
CA ASN A 40 -22.39 21.59 18.11
C ASN A 40 -21.13 22.08 17.36
N GLU A 41 -21.19 23.28 16.79
CA GLU A 41 -20.10 23.90 16.02
C GLU A 41 -18.82 24.15 16.85
N THR A 42 -18.95 24.50 18.12
CA THR A 42 -17.78 24.66 19.01
C THR A 42 -17.03 23.35 19.19
N SER A 43 -17.76 22.23 19.33
CA SER A 43 -17.18 20.89 19.42
C SER A 43 -16.59 20.45 18.08
N LYS A 44 -17.25 20.76 16.96
CA LYS A 44 -16.75 20.51 15.59
C LYS A 44 -15.38 21.14 15.37
N LYS A 45 -15.21 22.42 15.73
CA LYS A 45 -13.93 23.16 15.61
C LYS A 45 -12.78 22.57 16.42
N LYS A 46 -13.06 21.77 17.45
CA LYS A 46 -12.00 21.05 18.18
C LYS A 46 -11.43 19.92 17.33
N PHE A 47 -12.27 19.23 16.56
CA PHE A 47 -11.87 18.06 15.79
C PHE A 47 -11.47 18.36 14.35
N LEU A 48 -11.99 19.43 13.75
CA LEU A 48 -11.74 19.79 12.35
C LEU A 48 -10.94 21.08 12.26
N GLU A 49 -9.80 21.02 11.57
CA GLU A 49 -8.90 22.14 11.34
C GLU A 49 -8.81 22.44 9.83
N ARG A 50 -8.92 23.73 9.48
CA ARG A 50 -8.97 24.27 8.10
C ARG A 50 -8.41 25.71 8.06
N PRO A 51 -7.99 26.21 6.89
CA PRO A 51 -7.68 27.63 6.70
C PRO A 51 -8.90 28.55 6.93
N ASP A 52 -8.68 29.77 7.44
CA ASP A 52 -9.74 30.72 7.81
C ASP A 52 -10.58 31.25 6.63
N ASP A 53 -10.02 31.28 5.41
CA ASP A 53 -10.67 31.83 4.20
C ASP A 53 -11.51 30.80 3.42
N TYR A 54 -11.79 29.63 4.00
CA TYR A 54 -12.48 28.55 3.30
C TYR A 54 -13.98 28.84 3.12
N SER A 55 -14.47 28.81 1.88
CA SER A 55 -15.82 29.27 1.52
C SER A 55 -16.98 28.48 2.19
N ILE A 56 -18.06 29.20 2.51
CA ILE A 56 -19.26 28.71 3.22
C ILE A 56 -19.98 27.56 2.48
N SER A 57 -19.87 27.46 1.15
CA SER A 57 -20.58 26.46 0.34
C SER A 57 -20.13 25.01 0.57
N THR A 58 -18.90 24.78 1.03
CA THR A 58 -18.42 23.44 1.41
C THR A 58 -18.87 23.06 2.82
N THR A 59 -19.19 24.04 3.67
CA THR A 59 -19.61 23.81 5.06
C THR A 59 -20.91 23.03 5.15
N SER A 60 -21.84 23.25 4.21
CA SER A 60 -23.10 22.50 4.11
C SER A 60 -22.89 21.03 3.73
N VAL A 61 -21.88 20.72 2.92
CA VAL A 61 -21.59 19.34 2.46
C VAL A 61 -20.97 18.48 3.57
N ILE A 62 -20.30 19.08 4.55
CA ILE A 62 -19.73 18.38 5.71
C ILE A 62 -20.78 18.07 6.78
N ASP A 63 -21.90 18.81 6.80
CA ASP A 63 -22.98 18.56 7.75
C ASP A 63 -23.86 17.36 7.34
N ASP A 64 -23.93 17.04 6.04
CA ASP A 64 -24.73 15.90 5.51
C ASP A 64 -24.19 14.51 5.92
N HIS A 65 -22.89 14.37 6.23
CA HIS A 65 -22.28 13.10 6.64
C HIS A 65 -21.45 13.19 7.93
N ARG A 66 -21.91 14.03 8.88
CA ARG A 66 -21.36 14.17 10.24
C ARG A 66 -21.01 12.84 10.93
N TRP A 67 -21.81 11.80 10.70
CA TRP A 67 -21.60 10.48 11.28
C TRP A 67 -20.31 9.79 10.81
N VAL A 68 -19.88 10.00 9.56
CA VAL A 68 -18.63 9.41 9.05
C VAL A 68 -17.42 10.00 9.79
N ILE A 69 -17.39 11.33 9.97
CA ILE A 69 -16.36 12.02 10.77
C ILE A 69 -16.35 11.49 12.21
N VAL A 70 -17.53 11.33 12.82
CA VAL A 70 -17.66 10.83 14.19
C VAL A 70 -17.13 9.40 14.31
N VAL A 71 -17.48 8.52 13.36
CA VAL A 71 -17.01 7.13 13.33
C VAL A 71 -15.50 7.10 13.13
N SER A 72 -14.93 7.87 12.19
CA SER A 72 -13.48 8.00 12.00
C SER A 72 -12.79 8.44 13.30
N ILE A 73 -13.27 9.49 13.96
CA ILE A 73 -12.69 9.96 15.24
C ILE A 73 -12.81 8.89 16.33
N LEU A 74 -13.94 8.20 16.42
CA LEU A 74 -14.17 7.15 17.42
C LEU A 74 -13.22 5.98 17.20
N VAL A 75 -13.12 5.47 15.97
CA VAL A 75 -12.23 4.39 15.58
C VAL A 75 -10.78 4.78 15.86
N ARG A 76 -10.34 5.97 15.45
CA ARG A 76 -8.98 6.47 15.73
C ARG A 76 -8.69 6.65 17.21
N LYS A 77 -9.68 7.04 18.03
CA LYS A 77 -9.53 7.06 19.49
C LYS A 77 -9.37 5.66 20.07
N ILE A 78 -10.14 4.68 19.58
CA ILE A 78 -10.04 3.27 20.01
C ILE A 78 -8.68 2.68 19.62
N ILE A 79 -8.28 2.85 18.36
CA ILE A 79 -6.98 2.43 17.84
C ILE A 79 -5.84 3.06 18.65
N GLY A 80 -5.90 4.37 18.92
CA GLY A 80 -4.92 5.06 19.74
C GLY A 80 -4.82 4.54 21.19
N LEU A 81 -5.94 4.11 21.80
CA LEU A 81 -5.93 3.46 23.11
C LEU A 81 -5.31 2.06 23.08
N LEU A 82 -5.44 1.38 21.95
CA LEU A 82 -4.93 0.01 21.73
C LEU A 82 -3.51 -0.02 21.16
N ARG A 83 -2.89 1.13 20.87
CA ARG A 83 -1.56 1.22 20.24
C ARG A 83 -0.50 0.35 20.91
N THR A 84 -0.14 0.64 22.16
CA THR A 84 0.88 -0.14 22.89
C THR A 84 0.47 -1.59 23.15
N PRO A 85 -0.80 -1.90 23.54
CA PRO A 85 -1.26 -3.27 23.64
C PRO A 85 -1.16 -4.07 22.33
N MET A 86 -1.51 -3.48 21.20
CA MET A 86 -1.45 -4.11 19.88
C MET A 86 0.00 -4.39 19.49
N GLU A 87 0.89 -3.41 19.62
CA GLU A 87 2.32 -3.58 19.32
C GLU A 87 2.94 -4.74 20.13
N TYR A 88 2.69 -4.79 21.45
CA TYR A 88 3.16 -5.89 22.28
C TYR A 88 2.54 -7.24 21.90
N THR A 89 1.24 -7.23 21.54
CA THR A 89 0.55 -8.43 21.04
C THR A 89 1.20 -8.93 19.76
N GLY A 90 1.52 -8.04 18.81
CA GLY A 90 2.21 -8.37 17.57
C GLY A 90 3.56 -9.03 17.82
N LEU A 91 4.38 -8.43 18.70
CA LEU A 91 5.65 -9.02 19.11
C LEU A 91 5.48 -10.43 19.70
N VAL A 92 4.50 -10.63 20.58
CA VAL A 92 4.24 -11.95 21.18
C VAL A 92 3.76 -12.95 20.12
N VAL A 93 2.78 -12.56 19.29
CA VAL A 93 2.22 -13.42 18.24
C VAL A 93 3.30 -13.84 17.25
N ASP A 94 4.09 -12.90 16.72
CA ASP A 94 5.20 -13.21 15.82
C ASP A 94 6.18 -14.21 16.43
N PHE A 95 6.58 -13.99 17.68
CA PHE A 95 7.51 -14.90 18.35
C PHE A 95 6.90 -16.28 18.57
N VAL A 96 5.65 -16.36 19.01
CA VAL A 96 4.95 -17.63 19.25
C VAL A 96 4.76 -18.40 17.95
N LEU A 97 4.37 -17.74 16.87
CA LEU A 97 4.22 -18.38 15.55
C LEU A 97 5.55 -18.93 15.04
N ASN A 98 6.62 -18.16 15.13
CA ASN A 98 7.96 -18.62 14.75
C ASN A 98 8.48 -19.73 15.66
N LEU A 99 8.18 -19.69 16.97
CA LEU A 99 8.56 -20.74 17.92
C LEU A 99 7.84 -22.04 17.59
N LEU A 100 6.55 -21.97 17.28
CA LEU A 100 5.78 -23.13 16.83
C LEU A 100 6.35 -23.67 15.52
N SER A 101 6.58 -22.81 14.52
CA SER A 101 7.09 -23.21 13.21
C SER A 101 8.47 -23.88 13.30
N ALA A 102 9.42 -23.27 14.02
CA ALA A 102 10.78 -23.79 14.19
C ALA A 102 10.85 -25.15 14.90
N ASN A 103 9.80 -25.54 15.63
CA ASN A 103 9.74 -26.80 16.37
C ASN A 103 8.77 -27.82 15.76
N GLY A 104 8.27 -27.62 14.53
CA GLY A 104 7.35 -28.56 13.88
C GLY A 104 5.90 -28.49 14.40
N GLY A 105 5.47 -27.32 14.83
CA GLY A 105 4.14 -27.03 15.37
C GLY A 105 4.01 -27.30 16.88
N PHE A 106 2.78 -27.21 17.38
CA PHE A 106 2.50 -27.34 18.82
C PHE A 106 2.99 -28.67 19.42
N PHE A 107 2.68 -29.80 18.78
CA PHE A 107 3.11 -31.12 19.28
C PHE A 107 4.62 -31.30 19.19
N GLY A 108 5.25 -30.78 18.14
CA GLY A 108 6.70 -30.81 18.00
C GLY A 108 7.41 -29.98 19.08
N LEU A 109 6.87 -28.81 19.42
CA LEU A 109 7.35 -27.98 20.53
C LEU A 109 7.24 -28.70 21.89
N VAL A 110 6.09 -29.32 22.18
CA VAL A 110 5.89 -30.09 23.42
C VAL A 110 6.89 -31.25 23.52
N LEU A 111 7.08 -32.00 22.42
CA LEU A 111 8.08 -33.07 22.35
C LEU A 111 9.52 -32.52 22.50
N GLY A 112 9.78 -31.34 21.96
CA GLY A 112 11.05 -30.62 22.08
C GLY A 112 11.38 -30.29 23.53
N PHE A 113 10.40 -29.83 24.32
CA PHE A 113 10.57 -29.59 25.76
C PHE A 113 10.92 -30.87 26.52
N ILE A 114 10.20 -31.97 26.23
CA ILE A 114 10.48 -33.28 26.85
C ILE A 114 11.90 -33.77 26.51
N LYS A 115 12.37 -33.51 25.29
CA LYS A 115 13.70 -33.92 24.80
C LYS A 115 14.82 -32.90 25.07
N ALA A 116 14.52 -31.76 25.69
CA ALA A 116 15.43 -30.62 25.84
C ALA A 116 16.09 -30.17 24.52
N LYS A 117 15.33 -30.18 23.42
CA LYS A 117 15.78 -29.85 22.05
C LYS A 117 14.94 -28.73 21.41
N VAL A 118 14.43 -27.80 22.22
CA VAL A 118 13.63 -26.67 21.72
C VAL A 118 14.53 -25.70 20.94
N VAL A 119 14.14 -25.41 19.70
CA VAL A 119 14.76 -24.37 18.88
C VAL A 119 14.08 -23.04 19.20
N VAL A 120 14.84 -22.08 19.70
CA VAL A 120 14.34 -20.72 19.97
C VAL A 120 14.57 -19.87 18.73
N PRO A 121 13.52 -19.28 18.12
CA PRO A 121 13.67 -18.51 16.89
C PRO A 121 14.38 -17.17 17.18
N GLU A 122 15.31 -16.79 16.31
CA GLU A 122 16.03 -15.52 16.39
C GLU A 122 15.36 -14.46 15.49
N ARG A 123 14.94 -13.34 16.07
CA ARG A 123 14.33 -12.22 15.30
C ARG A 123 15.32 -11.66 14.28
N GLY A 124 14.81 -11.34 13.09
CA GLY A 124 15.65 -10.81 12.00
C GLY A 124 16.61 -11.85 11.40
N SER A 125 16.37 -13.14 11.63
CA SER A 125 17.03 -14.24 10.92
C SER A 125 16.24 -14.62 9.65
N VAL A 126 16.88 -15.37 8.76
CA VAL A 126 16.26 -15.93 7.54
C VAL A 126 15.12 -16.91 7.88
N SER A 127 15.14 -17.51 9.07
CA SER A 127 14.11 -18.44 9.54
C SER A 127 12.96 -17.76 10.31
N PHE A 128 13.08 -16.47 10.61
CA PHE A 128 12.05 -15.73 11.34
C PHE A 128 11.17 -14.96 10.36
N VAL A 129 10.00 -15.50 10.07
CA VAL A 129 9.07 -14.92 9.11
C VAL A 129 7.97 -14.11 9.79
N SER A 130 7.44 -13.10 9.12
CA SER A 130 6.38 -12.23 9.62
C SER A 130 5.07 -12.99 9.88
N THR A 131 4.14 -12.38 10.62
CA THR A 131 2.75 -12.87 10.73
C THR A 131 2.13 -13.14 9.35
N ILE A 132 2.44 -12.33 8.32
CA ILE A 132 1.95 -12.54 6.95
C ILE A 132 2.58 -13.79 6.32
N GLY A 133 3.89 -14.01 6.49
CA GLY A 133 4.57 -15.23 6.07
C GLY A 133 4.05 -16.49 6.76
N GLN A 134 3.59 -16.38 8.01
CA GLN A 134 2.94 -17.47 8.75
C GLN A 134 1.52 -17.78 8.24
N LEU A 135 0.82 -16.79 7.67
CA LEU A 135 -0.49 -16.98 7.04
C LEU A 135 -0.36 -17.64 5.66
N ASP A 136 0.71 -17.33 4.92
CA ASP A 136 0.98 -17.91 3.60
C ASP A 136 2.49 -18.01 3.31
N GLY A 137 3.05 -19.19 3.59
CA GLY A 137 4.47 -19.49 3.39
C GLY A 137 4.89 -19.78 1.95
N ARG A 138 4.00 -19.64 0.94
CA ARG A 138 4.40 -19.83 -0.46
C ARG A 138 5.37 -18.74 -0.88
N ILE A 139 6.48 -19.10 -1.49
CA ILE A 139 7.46 -18.16 -2.05
C ILE A 139 7.68 -18.37 -3.55
N ASP A 140 7.18 -19.47 -4.12
CA ASP A 140 7.31 -19.75 -5.55
C ASP A 140 6.50 -18.76 -6.39
N LEU A 141 7.09 -18.28 -7.49
CA LEU A 141 6.39 -17.52 -8.53
C LEU A 141 5.54 -18.47 -9.39
N TYR A 142 4.49 -17.95 -10.02
CA TYR A 142 3.62 -18.71 -10.92
C TYR A 142 4.42 -19.30 -12.09
N LYS A 143 4.05 -20.49 -12.57
CA LYS A 143 4.78 -21.24 -13.63
C LYS A 143 4.98 -20.45 -14.92
N GLY A 144 4.12 -19.47 -15.20
CA GLY A 144 4.27 -18.52 -16.31
C GLY A 144 5.51 -17.61 -16.19
N TRP A 145 6.16 -17.54 -15.03
CA TRP A 145 7.43 -16.85 -14.83
C TRP A 145 8.66 -17.70 -15.19
N SER A 146 8.47 -18.97 -15.60
CA SER A 146 9.51 -19.72 -16.36
C SER A 146 9.92 -18.99 -17.65
N PHE A 147 9.22 -17.91 -18.00
CA PHE A 147 9.62 -16.92 -18.97
C PHE A 147 10.98 -16.25 -18.67
N VAL A 148 11.31 -16.01 -17.38
CA VAL A 148 12.65 -15.56 -16.98
C VAL A 148 13.65 -16.72 -17.03
N GLU A 149 13.25 -17.95 -16.74
CA GLU A 149 14.09 -19.13 -17.01
C GLU A 149 14.36 -19.31 -18.52
N GLN A 150 13.40 -18.99 -19.40
CA GLN A 150 13.58 -18.98 -20.85
C GLN A 150 14.47 -17.81 -21.32
N LEU A 151 14.38 -16.63 -20.70
CA LEU A 151 15.30 -15.51 -20.93
C LEU A 151 16.75 -15.87 -20.58
N VAL A 152 16.96 -16.58 -19.47
CA VAL A 152 18.29 -17.04 -19.03
C VAL A 152 18.83 -18.17 -19.93
N CYS A 153 18.00 -19.12 -20.37
CA CYS A 153 18.45 -20.22 -21.22
C CYS A 153 18.67 -19.83 -22.71
N MET A 154 18.05 -18.75 -23.20
CA MET A 154 18.22 -18.31 -24.60
C MET A 154 19.50 -17.48 -24.83
N GLU A 155 20.02 -16.76 -23.84
CA GLU A 155 21.29 -16.03 -23.96
C GLU A 155 22.50 -16.98 -24.15
N ASP A 156 22.42 -18.21 -23.63
CA ASP A 156 23.45 -19.25 -23.82
C ASP A 156 23.40 -19.95 -25.20
N SER A 157 22.42 -19.65 -26.06
CA SER A 157 22.18 -20.43 -27.29
C SER A 157 22.13 -19.67 -28.63
N VAL A 158 22.34 -18.35 -28.67
CA VAL A 158 22.25 -17.59 -29.95
C VAL A 158 23.52 -16.78 -30.26
N SER A 159 24.52 -17.47 -30.79
CA SER A 159 25.55 -16.89 -31.65
C SER A 159 25.09 -16.91 -33.11
N SER A 160 24.14 -16.06 -33.49
CA SER A 160 23.89 -15.73 -34.91
C SER A 160 23.04 -14.46 -35.03
N GLY A 161 23.58 -13.46 -35.72
CA GLY A 161 23.01 -12.12 -35.83
C GLY A 161 21.59 -12.07 -36.38
N SER A 162 20.68 -11.49 -35.59
CA SER A 162 19.44 -10.83 -35.97
C SER A 162 18.98 -10.03 -34.74
N SER A 163 18.30 -8.89 -34.94
CA SER A 163 17.87 -7.91 -33.93
C SER A 163 17.47 -8.53 -32.58
N SER A 164 18.01 -7.98 -31.49
CA SER A 164 17.90 -8.46 -30.10
C SER A 164 16.54 -9.09 -29.78
N GLY A 165 16.52 -10.41 -29.59
CA GLY A 165 15.36 -11.19 -29.15
C GLY A 165 15.03 -10.94 -27.67
N ARG A 166 14.84 -9.68 -27.28
CA ARG A 166 14.36 -9.30 -25.95
C ARG A 166 12.85 -9.36 -25.96
N VAL A 167 12.28 -10.08 -25.01
CA VAL A 167 10.84 -10.21 -24.92
C VAL A 167 10.27 -8.98 -24.23
N GLU A 168 9.23 -8.42 -24.83
CA GLU A 168 8.46 -7.32 -24.26
C GLU A 168 7.56 -7.83 -23.12
N ILE A 169 7.82 -7.37 -21.88
CA ILE A 169 6.94 -7.65 -20.75
C ILE A 169 5.65 -6.86 -20.95
N GLU A 170 4.53 -7.57 -21.17
CA GLU A 170 3.23 -6.93 -21.38
C GLU A 170 2.59 -6.50 -20.04
N PRO A 171 2.13 -5.23 -19.92
CA PRO A 171 1.28 -4.80 -18.82
C PRO A 171 0.00 -5.64 -18.73
N GLY A 172 -0.38 -6.05 -17.52
CA GLY A 172 -1.56 -6.88 -17.27
C GLY A 172 -1.33 -8.38 -17.44
N SER A 173 -0.12 -8.82 -17.83
CA SER A 173 0.19 -10.25 -17.91
C SER A 173 0.11 -10.93 -16.53
N ARG A 174 -0.42 -12.15 -16.48
CA ARG A 174 -0.61 -12.90 -15.23
C ARG A 174 0.71 -13.10 -14.47
N GLY A 175 1.80 -13.35 -15.19
CA GLY A 175 3.13 -13.48 -14.61
C GLY A 175 3.54 -12.21 -13.86
N LEU A 176 3.35 -11.03 -14.46
CA LEU A 176 3.72 -9.76 -13.84
C LEU A 176 2.84 -9.43 -12.63
N VAL A 177 1.54 -9.71 -12.72
CA VAL A 177 0.63 -9.56 -11.58
C VAL A 177 1.02 -10.52 -10.45
N ASP A 178 1.42 -11.75 -10.77
CA ASP A 178 1.90 -12.73 -9.78
C ASP A 178 3.21 -12.28 -9.10
N LEU A 179 4.20 -11.83 -9.87
CA LEU A 179 5.42 -11.25 -9.29
C LEU A 179 5.07 -10.08 -8.36
N CYS A 180 4.15 -9.20 -8.78
CA CYS A 180 3.75 -8.04 -7.99
C CYS A 180 3.04 -8.42 -6.68
N VAL A 181 2.12 -9.41 -6.70
CA VAL A 181 1.43 -9.85 -5.47
C VAL A 181 2.40 -10.57 -4.53
N MET A 182 3.32 -11.37 -5.08
CA MET A 182 4.32 -12.08 -4.29
C MET A 182 5.34 -11.12 -3.69
N ALA A 183 5.77 -10.10 -4.43
CA ALA A 183 6.62 -9.02 -3.90
C ALA A 183 5.90 -8.20 -2.82
N SER A 184 4.64 -7.83 -3.06
CA SER A 184 3.81 -7.12 -2.07
C SER A 184 3.63 -7.90 -0.77
N LYS A 185 3.55 -9.24 -0.86
CA LYS A 185 3.54 -10.13 0.31
C LYS A 185 4.91 -10.21 0.99
N LEU A 186 5.97 -10.33 0.19
CA LEU A 186 7.35 -10.41 0.68
C LEU A 186 7.79 -9.13 1.40
N ALA A 187 7.20 -7.97 1.07
CA ALA A 187 7.52 -6.69 1.70
C ALA A 187 7.29 -6.64 3.21
N TYR A 188 6.46 -7.54 3.76
CA TYR A 188 6.25 -7.67 5.21
C TYR A 188 7.37 -8.43 5.93
N GLU A 189 8.24 -9.10 5.19
CA GLU A 189 9.33 -9.89 5.75
C GLU A 189 10.54 -9.02 6.12
N ASN A 190 11.38 -9.54 7.01
CA ASN A 190 12.62 -8.86 7.37
C ASN A 190 13.65 -8.93 6.22
N ALA A 191 14.59 -7.99 6.19
CA ALA A 191 15.58 -7.84 5.12
C ALA A 191 16.31 -9.14 4.73
N LYS A 192 16.68 -10.00 5.69
CA LYS A 192 17.39 -11.26 5.39
C LYS A 192 16.49 -12.30 4.71
N VAL A 193 15.21 -12.33 5.05
CA VAL A 193 14.22 -13.19 4.38
C VAL A 193 14.00 -12.69 2.95
N VAL A 194 13.84 -11.37 2.77
CA VAL A 194 13.71 -10.75 1.44
C VAL A 194 14.92 -11.07 0.58
N GLU A 195 16.13 -10.85 1.10
CA GLU A 195 17.39 -11.17 0.41
C GLU A 195 17.47 -12.65 0.01
N ASN A 196 17.15 -13.57 0.93
CA ASN A 196 17.15 -14.99 0.64
C ASN A 196 16.15 -15.37 -0.46
N VAL A 197 14.92 -14.85 -0.39
CA VAL A 197 13.89 -15.16 -1.38
C VAL A 197 14.24 -14.55 -2.75
N VAL A 198 14.62 -13.28 -2.82
CA VAL A 198 14.91 -12.61 -4.08
C VAL A 198 16.17 -13.19 -4.74
N ASN A 199 17.28 -13.27 -4.00
CA ASN A 199 18.57 -13.63 -4.57
C ASN A 199 18.70 -15.15 -4.81
N LEU A 200 18.25 -15.97 -3.86
CA LEU A 200 18.49 -17.42 -3.92
C LEU A 200 17.31 -18.20 -4.49
N HIS A 201 16.08 -17.78 -4.17
CA HIS A 201 14.87 -18.50 -4.61
C HIS A 201 14.38 -18.02 -5.98
N TRP A 202 14.17 -16.72 -6.15
CA TRP A 202 13.73 -16.12 -7.42
C TRP A 202 14.88 -15.95 -8.41
N LYS A 203 16.13 -16.03 -7.94
CA LYS A 203 17.35 -15.79 -8.74
C LYS A 203 17.34 -14.41 -9.42
N MET A 204 16.78 -13.43 -8.73
CA MET A 204 16.78 -12.02 -9.09
C MET A 204 17.85 -11.28 -8.27
N ASN A 205 18.00 -9.99 -8.47
CA ASN A 205 18.97 -9.19 -7.73
C ASN A 205 18.26 -8.19 -6.81
N LEU A 206 18.31 -8.43 -5.50
CA LEU A 206 17.89 -7.45 -4.50
C LEU A 206 18.87 -6.27 -4.53
N VAL A 207 18.36 -5.09 -4.83
CA VAL A 207 19.16 -3.86 -4.85
C VAL A 207 19.27 -3.29 -3.45
N GLU A 208 18.13 -2.95 -2.86
CA GLU A 208 18.05 -2.28 -1.57
C GLU A 208 16.82 -2.71 -0.78
N PHE A 209 16.97 -2.78 0.54
CA PHE A 209 15.88 -2.83 1.51
C PHE A 209 15.97 -1.55 2.35
N LEU A 210 15.02 -0.65 2.15
CA LEU A 210 15.01 0.66 2.76
C LEU A 210 13.98 0.71 3.89
N ASP A 211 14.43 1.25 5.01
CA ASP A 211 13.58 1.74 6.07
C ASP A 211 13.66 3.27 6.01
N CYS A 212 12.53 3.97 5.92
CA CYS A 212 12.49 5.39 5.61
C CYS A 212 11.78 6.21 6.70
N TRP A 213 12.25 7.45 6.85
CA TRP A 213 11.78 8.37 7.89
C TRP A 213 10.38 8.92 7.59
N ASN A 214 9.51 8.86 8.61
CA ASN A 214 8.20 9.49 8.62
C ASN A 214 8.19 10.65 9.64
N ASP A 215 8.09 11.88 9.15
CA ASP A 215 8.19 13.07 10.01
C ASP A 215 6.97 13.27 10.91
N TYR A 216 5.81 12.71 10.57
CA TYR A 216 4.64 12.75 11.44
C TYR A 216 4.77 11.78 12.61
N GLN A 217 5.19 10.54 12.35
CA GLN A 217 5.36 9.52 13.39
C GLN A 217 6.68 9.65 14.17
N LYS A 218 7.64 10.44 13.66
CA LYS A 218 9.00 10.61 14.23
C LYS A 218 9.78 9.30 14.39
N GLN A 219 9.63 8.40 13.42
CA GLN A 219 10.28 7.09 13.38
C GLN A 219 10.55 6.65 11.95
N MET A 220 11.38 5.61 11.80
CA MET A 220 11.54 4.88 10.54
C MET A 220 10.40 3.87 10.44
N SER A 221 9.45 4.09 9.54
CA SER A 221 8.22 3.29 9.47
C SER A 221 7.80 2.91 8.06
N THR A 222 8.25 3.67 7.05
CA THR A 222 7.93 3.34 5.66
C THR A 222 9.00 2.42 5.10
N GLN A 223 8.65 1.15 4.94
CA GLN A 223 9.55 0.14 4.39
C GLN A 223 9.27 -0.12 2.92
N VAL A 224 10.35 -0.25 2.14
CA VAL A 224 10.30 -0.53 0.70
C VAL A 224 11.53 -1.33 0.32
N PHE A 225 11.36 -2.31 -0.56
CA PHE A 225 12.50 -2.95 -1.20
C PHE A 225 12.44 -2.79 -2.71
N MET A 226 13.62 -2.77 -3.32
CA MET A 226 13.80 -2.65 -4.76
C MET A 226 14.64 -3.83 -5.26
N LEU A 227 14.22 -4.43 -6.37
CA LEU A 227 14.96 -5.49 -7.04
C LEU A 227 15.04 -5.24 -8.55
N THR A 228 16.00 -5.90 -9.18
CA THR A 228 16.10 -6.05 -10.63
C THR A 228 15.97 -7.51 -11.02
N ASP A 229 15.48 -7.79 -12.23
CA ASP A 229 15.44 -9.15 -12.76
C ASP A 229 16.84 -9.75 -12.96
N LYS A 230 17.83 -8.91 -13.28
CA LYS A 230 19.25 -9.27 -13.43
C LYS A 230 20.16 -8.24 -12.74
N GLU A 231 21.35 -8.64 -12.33
CA GLU A 231 22.35 -7.73 -11.74
C GLU A 231 22.92 -6.73 -12.77
N LYS A 232 23.04 -7.14 -14.04
CA LYS A 232 23.54 -6.32 -15.15
C LYS A 232 22.55 -6.36 -16.30
N ASP A 233 22.46 -5.25 -17.03
CA ASP A 233 21.58 -5.11 -18.20
C ASP A 233 20.13 -5.55 -17.93
N ALA A 234 19.60 -5.22 -16.73
CA ALA A 234 18.25 -5.53 -16.32
C ALA A 234 17.20 -4.98 -17.30
N ASP A 235 16.12 -5.74 -17.48
CA ASP A 235 14.95 -5.34 -18.27
C ASP A 235 13.81 -4.87 -17.36
N LEU A 236 13.82 -5.27 -16.07
CA LEU A 236 12.79 -4.94 -15.09
C LEU A 236 13.39 -4.47 -13.77
N ILE A 237 12.90 -3.35 -13.26
CA ILE A 237 13.08 -2.89 -11.87
C ILE A 237 11.72 -3.02 -11.16
N LEU A 238 11.68 -3.66 -10.00
CA LEU A 238 10.46 -3.74 -9.18
C LEU A 238 10.66 -2.98 -7.88
N ILE A 239 9.66 -2.16 -7.52
CA ILE A 239 9.59 -1.40 -6.28
C ILE A 239 8.39 -1.92 -5.49
N SER A 240 8.62 -2.45 -4.29
CA SER A 240 7.56 -2.98 -3.44
C SER A 240 7.48 -2.25 -2.11
N PHE A 241 6.39 -1.51 -1.90
CA PHE A 241 6.11 -0.86 -0.63
C PHE A 241 5.41 -1.82 0.32
N ARG A 242 5.90 -1.87 1.56
CA ARG A 242 5.22 -2.59 2.64
C ARG A 242 3.93 -1.87 3.02
N GLY A 243 2.91 -2.65 3.36
CA GLY A 243 1.69 -2.13 3.98
C GLY A 243 1.70 -2.24 5.50
N THR A 244 0.51 -2.14 6.08
CA THR A 244 0.25 -2.14 7.51
C THR A 244 0.47 -3.54 8.12
N GLU A 245 1.29 -3.64 9.17
CA GLU A 245 1.33 -4.87 9.96
C GLU A 245 -0.01 -5.07 10.70
N PRO A 246 -0.52 -6.31 10.86
CA PRO A 246 -1.81 -6.56 11.51
C PRO A 246 -1.96 -5.96 12.92
N PHE A 247 -0.83 -5.70 13.59
CA PHE A 247 -0.77 -5.20 14.95
C PHE A 247 -0.20 -3.77 15.06
N ASP A 248 -0.02 -3.05 13.95
CA ASP A 248 0.41 -1.65 13.95
C ASP A 248 -0.81 -0.71 13.95
N ALA A 249 -1.15 -0.20 15.13
CA ALA A 249 -2.28 0.69 15.31
C ALA A 249 -2.15 2.02 14.56
N ASP A 250 -0.93 2.57 14.39
CA ASP A 250 -0.78 3.85 13.70
C ASP A 250 -1.05 3.72 12.20
N ASP A 251 -0.57 2.63 11.61
CA ASP A 251 -0.80 2.32 10.21
C ASP A 251 -2.29 2.08 9.95
N TRP A 252 -2.98 1.29 10.80
CA TRP A 252 -4.45 1.16 10.74
C TRP A 252 -5.15 2.50 10.93
N GLY A 253 -4.66 3.35 11.83
CA GLY A 253 -5.21 4.68 12.07
C GLY A 253 -5.12 5.60 10.85
N THR A 254 -4.18 5.34 9.93
CA THR A 254 -4.01 6.08 8.67
C THR A 254 -5.11 5.76 7.68
N ASP A 255 -5.54 4.51 7.56
CA ASP A 255 -6.64 4.11 6.65
C ASP A 255 -8.00 4.67 7.08
N PHE A 256 -8.16 4.92 8.38
CA PHE A 256 -9.35 5.57 8.96
C PHE A 256 -9.20 7.09 9.11
N ASP A 257 -8.10 7.66 8.63
CA ASP A 257 -7.95 9.10 8.52
C ASP A 257 -8.68 9.60 7.27
N TYR A 258 -9.32 10.76 7.39
CA TYR A 258 -10.04 11.41 6.28
C TYR A 258 -9.48 12.83 6.08
N SER A 259 -8.25 13.05 6.57
CA SER A 259 -7.53 14.30 6.38
C SER A 259 -7.00 14.36 4.96
N TRP A 260 -7.15 15.51 4.32
CA TRP A 260 -6.67 15.72 2.95
C TRP A 260 -5.95 17.05 2.79
N TYR A 261 -5.07 17.06 1.81
CA TYR A 261 -4.34 18.23 1.35
C TYR A 261 -4.65 18.50 -0.13
N GLU A 262 -4.97 19.73 -0.49
CA GLU A 262 -5.27 20.13 -1.87
C GLU A 262 -4.00 20.58 -2.59
N ILE A 263 -3.69 19.88 -3.68
CA ILE A 263 -2.67 20.30 -4.65
C ILE A 263 -3.36 21.18 -5.71
N PRO A 264 -2.90 22.41 -5.91
CA PRO A 264 -3.53 23.36 -6.83
C PRO A 264 -3.59 22.82 -8.26
N ASN A 265 -4.78 22.91 -8.87
CA ASN A 265 -5.08 22.45 -10.24
C ASN A 265 -4.90 20.94 -10.47
N VAL A 266 -4.67 20.15 -9.42
CA VAL A 266 -4.52 18.69 -9.52
C VAL A 266 -5.63 17.98 -8.77
N GLY A 267 -5.88 18.33 -7.51
CA GLY A 267 -6.89 17.68 -6.68
C GLY A 267 -6.44 17.51 -5.24
N LYS A 268 -7.18 16.70 -4.48
CA LYS A 268 -6.97 16.47 -3.05
C LYS A 268 -6.38 15.08 -2.85
N LEU A 269 -5.35 14.99 -2.01
CA LEU A 269 -4.68 13.76 -1.62
C LEU A 269 -4.87 13.48 -0.14
N HIS A 270 -4.90 12.20 0.22
CA HIS A 270 -4.94 11.74 1.59
C HIS A 270 -3.63 12.10 2.32
N MET A 271 -3.76 12.87 3.40
CA MET A 271 -2.63 13.50 4.09
C MET A 271 -1.69 12.47 4.72
N GLY A 272 -2.25 11.40 5.31
CA GLY A 272 -1.46 10.34 5.93
C GLY A 272 -0.57 9.57 4.94
N PHE A 273 -0.98 9.44 3.68
CA PHE A 273 -0.14 8.78 2.66
C PHE A 273 1.00 9.69 2.19
N ILE A 274 0.77 11.01 2.15
CA ILE A 274 1.83 11.99 1.89
C ILE A 274 2.88 11.98 3.02
N GLU A 275 2.41 11.92 4.27
CA GLU A 275 3.28 11.81 5.45
C GLU A 275 4.08 10.50 5.44
N ALA A 276 3.47 9.38 5.03
CA ALA A 276 4.16 8.10 4.87
C ALA A 276 5.22 8.13 3.74
N MET A 277 5.03 8.93 2.69
CA MET A 277 6.09 9.21 1.72
C MET A 277 7.19 10.14 2.27
N GLY A 278 7.03 10.63 3.49
CA GLY A 278 7.90 11.58 4.18
C GLY A 278 7.92 12.98 3.55
N LEU A 279 6.78 13.41 2.99
CA LEU A 279 6.63 14.69 2.29
C LEU A 279 5.79 15.71 3.09
N GLY A 280 6.22 16.00 4.31
CA GLY A 280 5.59 16.99 5.19
C GLY A 280 4.86 16.36 6.38
N THR A 281 4.30 17.22 7.23
CA THR A 281 3.61 16.82 8.47
C THR A 281 2.40 17.70 8.76
N ARG A 282 1.28 17.09 9.16
CA ARG A 282 0.07 17.81 9.59
C ARG A 282 0.28 18.72 10.78
N ASP A 283 1.33 18.53 11.58
CA ASP A 283 1.63 19.41 12.71
C ASP A 283 2.21 20.76 12.25
N TYR A 284 2.75 20.82 11.02
CA TYR A 284 3.23 22.04 10.41
C TYR A 284 2.95 22.03 8.89
N THR A 285 1.72 22.41 8.53
CA THR A 285 1.20 22.32 7.16
C THR A 285 2.03 23.02 6.07
N PRO A 286 2.78 24.11 6.33
CA PRO A 286 3.65 24.70 5.31
C PRO A 286 4.71 23.74 4.74
N THR A 287 5.03 22.65 5.45
CA THR A 287 5.95 21.61 4.90
C THR A 287 5.38 20.91 3.66
N PHE A 288 4.05 20.76 3.56
CA PHE A 288 3.44 20.21 2.36
C PHE A 288 3.58 21.16 1.18
N ASP A 289 3.44 22.48 1.40
CA ASP A 289 3.68 23.49 0.37
C ASP A 289 5.10 23.39 -0.16
N TYR A 290 6.08 23.33 0.74
CA TYR A 290 7.48 23.16 0.37
C TYR A 290 7.70 21.92 -0.51
N HIS A 291 7.20 20.75 -0.10
CA HIS A 291 7.43 19.50 -0.81
C HIS A 291 6.61 19.33 -2.09
N LEU A 292 5.37 19.82 -2.14
CA LEU A 292 4.41 19.50 -3.21
C LEU A 292 4.14 20.67 -4.15
N VAL A 293 4.38 21.92 -3.73
CA VAL A 293 4.02 23.14 -4.48
C VAL A 293 5.28 23.94 -4.84
N GLU A 294 6.14 24.24 -3.88
CA GLU A 294 7.31 25.12 -4.10
C GLU A 294 8.42 24.42 -4.89
N LEU A 295 8.70 23.15 -4.62
CA LEU A 295 9.67 22.37 -5.42
C LEU A 295 9.23 22.16 -6.87
N ARG A 296 7.97 22.42 -7.23
CA ARG A 296 7.52 22.46 -8.63
C ARG A 296 7.99 23.74 -9.35
N SER A 297 8.21 24.82 -8.59
CA SER A 297 8.52 26.15 -9.13
C SER A 297 10.03 26.42 -9.24
N PHE A 298 10.85 25.72 -8.46
CA PHE A 298 12.31 25.89 -8.46
C PHE A 298 13.01 24.72 -9.18
N LYS A 299 13.23 24.89 -10.49
CA LYS A 299 14.16 24.07 -11.29
C LYS A 299 15.62 24.43 -10.95
N GLU A 300 16.13 24.03 -9.79
CA GLU A 300 17.58 24.04 -9.57
C GLU A 300 18.07 22.79 -8.81
N GLU A 301 18.90 22.00 -9.50
CA GLU A 301 19.62 20.83 -8.97
C GLU A 301 20.53 21.15 -7.77
N ASN A 302 20.84 22.43 -7.53
CA ASN A 302 21.78 22.85 -6.47
C ASN A 302 21.18 22.85 -5.05
N HIS A 303 19.84 22.86 -4.90
CA HIS A 303 19.22 22.85 -3.56
C HIS A 303 19.01 21.46 -2.97
N ILE A 304 19.08 20.38 -3.77
CA ILE A 304 19.00 19.00 -3.26
C ILE A 304 20.17 18.73 -2.30
N LYS A 305 21.35 19.29 -2.56
CA LYS A 305 22.55 19.14 -1.72
C LYS A 305 22.46 19.77 -0.33
N ASN A 306 21.43 20.59 -0.06
CA ASN A 306 21.23 21.29 1.21
C ASN A 306 19.87 20.95 1.87
N LEU A 307 19.19 19.89 1.42
CA LEU A 307 18.02 19.40 2.13
C LEU A 307 18.46 18.92 3.53
N PRO A 308 17.66 19.16 4.59
CA PRO A 308 17.92 18.55 5.88
C PRO A 308 18.06 17.03 5.70
N GLU A 309 19.04 16.41 6.37
CA GLU A 309 19.35 14.97 6.27
C GLU A 309 18.10 14.08 6.41
N MET A 310 17.11 14.53 7.18
CA MET A 310 15.83 13.83 7.38
C MET A 310 14.93 13.79 6.14
N VAL A 311 15.04 14.76 5.23
CA VAL A 311 14.31 14.79 3.96
C VAL A 311 14.93 13.82 2.97
N GLU A 312 16.26 13.69 2.92
CA GLU A 312 16.92 12.68 2.09
C GLU A 312 16.55 11.24 2.50
N ARG A 313 16.25 11.04 3.78
CA ARG A 313 15.78 9.75 4.33
C ARG A 313 14.28 9.51 4.14
N SER A 314 13.56 10.38 3.43
CA SER A 314 12.14 10.15 3.12
C SER A 314 11.98 9.04 2.09
N ALA A 315 10.85 8.33 2.15
CA ALA A 315 10.58 7.24 1.22
C ALA A 315 10.52 7.71 -0.24
N TYR A 316 9.97 8.91 -0.50
CA TYR A 316 9.94 9.46 -1.86
C TYR A 316 11.35 9.68 -2.43
N TYR A 317 12.21 10.41 -1.70
CA TYR A 317 13.53 10.78 -2.22
C TYR A 317 14.45 9.56 -2.30
N ALA A 318 14.46 8.70 -1.28
CA ALA A 318 15.28 7.48 -1.29
C ALA A 318 14.95 6.57 -2.48
N VAL A 319 13.65 6.28 -2.71
CA VAL A 319 13.22 5.44 -3.83
C VAL A 319 13.48 6.12 -5.18
N ARG A 320 13.24 7.43 -5.30
CA ARG A 320 13.51 8.19 -6.54
C ARG A 320 14.98 8.15 -6.91
N GLU A 321 15.89 8.40 -5.96
CA GLU A 321 17.33 8.42 -6.25
C GLU A 321 17.84 7.03 -6.62
N THR A 322 17.41 5.98 -5.90
CA THR A 322 17.77 4.60 -6.26
C THR A 322 17.21 4.23 -7.63
N LEU A 323 15.96 4.59 -7.94
CA LEU A 323 15.37 4.33 -9.26
C LEU A 323 16.11 5.09 -10.38
N LYS A 324 16.46 6.37 -10.15
CA LYS A 324 17.22 7.18 -11.10
C LYS A 324 18.57 6.55 -11.42
N ARG A 325 19.29 6.08 -10.40
CA ARG A 325 20.55 5.34 -10.57
C ARG A 325 20.33 4.06 -11.38
N LEU A 326 19.36 3.23 -11.00
CA LEU A 326 19.11 1.96 -11.69
C LEU A 326 18.69 2.15 -13.16
N LEU A 327 17.91 3.18 -13.48
CA LEU A 327 17.53 3.48 -14.86
C LEU A 327 18.71 3.97 -15.70
N ALA A 328 19.69 4.64 -15.08
CA ALA A 328 20.94 5.03 -15.73
C ALA A 328 21.89 3.84 -15.93
N GLU A 329 21.98 2.94 -14.94
CA GLU A 329 22.79 1.72 -14.99
C GLU A 329 22.20 0.69 -15.98
N HIS A 330 20.87 0.59 -16.03
CA HIS A 330 20.14 -0.35 -16.88
C HIS A 330 19.36 0.40 -17.96
N GLY A 331 20.06 0.75 -19.04
CA GLY A 331 19.54 1.60 -20.11
C GLY A 331 18.26 1.11 -20.80
N ASN A 332 17.85 -0.16 -20.63
CA ASN A 332 16.60 -0.72 -21.18
C ASN A 332 15.53 -1.07 -20.13
N ALA A 333 15.87 -1.04 -18.83
CA ALA A 333 14.95 -1.42 -17.77
C ALA A 333 13.69 -0.56 -17.74
N LYS A 334 12.52 -1.19 -17.72
CA LYS A 334 11.28 -0.52 -17.29
C LYS A 334 11.07 -0.80 -15.81
N PHE A 335 10.32 0.04 -15.11
CA PHE A 335 10.02 -0.19 -13.69
C PHE A 335 8.55 -0.45 -13.42
N VAL A 336 8.28 -1.30 -12.43
CA VAL A 336 6.95 -1.60 -11.91
C VAL A 336 6.89 -1.23 -10.43
N VAL A 337 5.77 -0.67 -10.00
CA VAL A 337 5.53 -0.31 -8.59
C VAL A 337 4.39 -1.16 -8.06
N THR A 338 4.57 -1.71 -6.86
CA THR A 338 3.56 -2.57 -6.25
C THR A 338 3.49 -2.44 -4.74
N GLY A 339 2.38 -2.86 -4.16
CA GLY A 339 2.18 -2.91 -2.73
C GLY A 339 0.80 -3.42 -2.37
N HIS A 340 0.68 -3.89 -1.13
CA HIS A 340 -0.57 -4.33 -0.52
C HIS A 340 -1.02 -3.35 0.57
N SER A 341 -2.33 -3.14 0.75
CA SER A 341 -2.88 -2.27 1.80
C SER A 341 -2.34 -0.84 1.70
N LEU A 342 -1.85 -0.24 2.80
CA LEU A 342 -1.10 1.01 2.81
C LEU A 342 0.00 1.05 1.73
N GLY A 343 0.74 -0.05 1.54
CA GLY A 343 1.77 -0.16 0.52
C GLY A 343 1.20 -0.02 -0.89
N GLY A 344 -0.04 -0.44 -1.12
CA GLY A 344 -0.76 -0.20 -2.37
C GLY A 344 -1.04 1.29 -2.60
N ALA A 345 -1.45 2.02 -1.56
CA ALA A 345 -1.62 3.47 -1.64
C ALA A 345 -0.29 4.19 -1.95
N LEU A 346 0.81 3.78 -1.32
CA LEU A 346 2.14 4.33 -1.61
C LEU A 346 2.61 3.98 -3.02
N ALA A 347 2.30 2.77 -3.50
CA ALA A 347 2.69 2.30 -4.83
C ALA A 347 2.09 3.13 -5.98
N ILE A 348 0.84 3.61 -5.84
CA ILE A 348 0.26 4.56 -6.80
C ILE A 348 0.65 6.02 -6.51
N LEU A 349 0.86 6.37 -5.23
CA LEU A 349 1.24 7.73 -4.84
C LEU A 349 2.64 8.08 -5.35
N PHE A 350 3.59 7.14 -5.35
CA PHE A 350 4.93 7.36 -5.87
C PHE A 350 4.96 7.87 -7.33
N PRO A 351 4.39 7.17 -8.33
CA PRO A 351 4.32 7.69 -9.70
C PRO A 351 3.44 8.96 -9.82
N THR A 352 2.43 9.14 -8.96
CA THR A 352 1.73 10.44 -8.87
C THR A 352 2.68 11.57 -8.48
N LEU A 353 3.56 11.35 -7.50
CA LEU A 353 4.55 12.34 -7.06
C LEU A 353 5.63 12.58 -8.12
N LEU A 354 6.05 11.55 -8.87
CA LEU A 354 6.93 11.71 -10.03
C LEU A 354 6.31 12.65 -11.08
N VAL A 355 5.04 12.45 -11.42
CA VAL A 355 4.31 13.33 -12.35
C VAL A 355 4.19 14.75 -11.79
N LEU A 356 3.87 14.90 -10.50
CA LEU A 356 3.73 16.20 -9.85
C LEU A 356 5.02 17.02 -9.81
N LYS A 357 6.17 16.33 -9.80
CA LYS A 357 7.52 16.92 -9.79
C LYS A 357 8.18 16.93 -11.17
N ASP A 358 7.39 16.73 -12.23
CA ASP A 358 7.81 16.78 -13.63
C ASP A 358 8.95 15.79 -13.99
N GLU A 359 9.00 14.62 -13.36
CA GLU A 359 9.95 13.51 -13.65
C GLU A 359 9.53 12.71 -14.89
N THR A 360 9.42 13.39 -16.04
CA THR A 360 8.84 12.81 -17.26
C THR A 360 9.66 11.66 -17.84
N GLU A 361 11.00 11.78 -17.85
CA GLU A 361 11.89 10.74 -18.39
C GLU A 361 11.78 9.43 -17.60
N MET A 362 11.68 9.54 -16.28
CA MET A 362 11.41 8.38 -15.42
C MET A 362 10.04 7.80 -15.76
N MET A 363 8.99 8.63 -15.79
CA MET A 363 7.62 8.18 -16.08
C MET A 363 7.44 7.52 -17.46
N GLU A 364 8.27 7.84 -18.46
CA GLU A 364 8.29 7.15 -19.75
C GLU A 364 8.72 5.66 -19.61
N ARG A 365 9.52 5.35 -18.60
CA ARG A 365 10.00 4.00 -18.27
C ARG A 365 9.08 3.24 -17.32
N LEU A 366 7.93 3.79 -16.94
CA LEU A 366 6.94 3.09 -16.12
C LEU A 366 6.26 1.98 -16.94
N LEU A 367 6.50 0.74 -16.52
CA LEU A 367 5.84 -0.46 -17.06
C LEU A 367 4.41 -0.58 -16.53
N GLY A 368 4.24 -0.44 -15.21
CA GLY A 368 2.94 -0.57 -14.58
C GLY A 368 2.94 -0.33 -13.08
N VAL A 369 1.74 -0.23 -12.53
CA VAL A 369 1.43 -0.10 -11.12
C VAL A 369 0.38 -1.15 -10.79
N TYR A 370 0.71 -2.07 -9.89
CA TYR A 370 -0.18 -3.16 -9.48
C TYR A 370 -0.37 -3.09 -7.97
N THR A 371 -1.59 -2.91 -7.54
CA THR A 371 -1.91 -2.69 -6.13
C THR A 371 -2.93 -3.70 -5.65
N PHE A 372 -2.83 -4.10 -4.39
CA PHE A 372 -3.66 -5.16 -3.82
C PHE A 372 -4.32 -4.65 -2.54
N GLY A 373 -5.64 -4.65 -2.48
CA GLY A 373 -6.34 -4.16 -1.29
C GLY A 373 -6.08 -2.68 -0.99
N GLN A 374 -5.77 -1.88 -2.01
CA GLN A 374 -5.38 -0.48 -1.85
C GLN A 374 -6.58 0.38 -1.39
N PRO A 375 -6.41 1.25 -0.36
CA PRO A 375 -7.40 2.27 0.00
C PRO A 375 -7.41 3.47 -0.98
N ARG A 376 -8.47 4.28 -0.94
CA ARG A 376 -8.60 5.49 -1.78
C ARG A 376 -7.57 6.54 -1.38
N ILE A 377 -6.81 7.04 -2.35
CA ILE A 377 -5.69 7.96 -2.08
C ILE A 377 -6.04 9.45 -2.26
N GLY A 378 -7.16 9.78 -2.90
CA GLY A 378 -7.50 11.15 -3.24
C GLY A 378 -8.87 11.29 -3.91
N ASN A 379 -9.16 12.49 -4.41
CA ASN A 379 -10.44 12.81 -5.02
C ASN A 379 -10.51 12.53 -6.53
N ARG A 380 -11.67 12.80 -7.13
CA ARG A 380 -11.93 12.57 -8.57
C ARG A 380 -11.00 13.38 -9.47
N GLU A 381 -10.65 14.58 -9.04
CA GLU A 381 -9.79 15.52 -9.77
C GLU A 381 -8.40 14.93 -9.96
N ILE A 382 -7.77 14.42 -8.89
CA ILE A 382 -6.45 13.79 -9.03
C ILE A 382 -6.52 12.47 -9.80
N GLY A 383 -7.61 11.71 -9.64
CA GLY A 383 -7.84 10.50 -10.43
C GLY A 383 -7.94 10.79 -11.92
N SER A 384 -8.62 11.89 -12.29
CA SER A 384 -8.75 12.34 -13.68
C SER A 384 -7.42 12.87 -14.23
N PHE A 385 -6.67 13.62 -13.42
CA PHE A 385 -5.32 14.08 -13.73
C PHE A 385 -4.37 12.91 -14.03
N MET A 386 -4.37 11.88 -13.18
CA MET A 386 -3.49 10.71 -13.34
C MET A 386 -3.92 9.77 -14.46
N LYS A 387 -5.23 9.58 -14.71
CA LYS A 387 -5.72 8.72 -15.81
C LYS A 387 -5.16 9.14 -17.16
N ALA A 388 -5.04 10.46 -17.40
CA ALA A 388 -4.44 11.00 -18.61
C ALA A 388 -2.93 10.70 -18.76
N LYS A 389 -2.23 10.36 -17.67
CA LYS A 389 -0.79 10.11 -17.63
C LYS A 389 -0.46 8.61 -17.58
N LEU A 390 -1.31 7.79 -16.97
CA LEU A 390 -1.09 6.37 -16.75
C LEU A 390 -1.73 5.47 -17.82
N ASN A 391 -2.86 5.88 -18.41
CA ASN A 391 -3.72 4.97 -19.19
C ASN A 391 -3.66 5.20 -20.71
N HIS A 392 -2.58 5.79 -21.23
CA HIS A 392 -2.41 6.01 -22.66
C HIS A 392 -0.99 5.60 -23.12
N PRO A 393 -0.84 4.79 -24.20
CA PRO A 393 -1.89 4.19 -25.04
C PRO A 393 -2.53 2.92 -24.42
N VAL A 394 -1.96 2.36 -23.36
CA VAL A 394 -2.44 1.16 -22.66
C VAL A 394 -2.63 1.45 -21.17
N ASP A 395 -3.53 0.71 -20.52
CA ASP A 395 -3.67 0.78 -19.06
C ASP A 395 -2.37 0.32 -18.40
N ARG A 396 -1.76 1.17 -17.58
CA ARG A 396 -0.58 0.83 -16.76
C ARG A 396 -0.89 0.76 -15.28
N TYR A 397 -2.13 0.98 -14.85
CA TYR A 397 -2.50 0.98 -13.45
C TYR A 397 -3.70 0.07 -13.20
N PHE A 398 -3.43 -0.98 -12.41
CA PHE A 398 -4.37 -2.04 -12.07
C PHE A 398 -4.50 -2.15 -10.55
N ARG A 399 -5.73 -1.97 -10.07
CA ARG A 399 -6.12 -2.21 -8.68
C ARG A 399 -6.73 -3.59 -8.59
N VAL A 400 -6.14 -4.47 -7.81
CA VAL A 400 -6.71 -5.79 -7.52
C VAL A 400 -7.48 -5.71 -6.21
N VAL A 401 -8.76 -6.06 -6.26
CA VAL A 401 -9.67 -6.03 -5.11
C VAL A 401 -10.30 -7.39 -4.93
N TYR A 402 -10.22 -7.93 -3.70
CA TYR A 402 -10.81 -9.22 -3.37
C TYR A 402 -12.09 -9.05 -2.56
N CYS A 403 -13.19 -9.58 -3.09
CA CYS A 403 -14.45 -9.83 -2.40
C CYS A 403 -14.93 -8.65 -1.51
N ASN A 404 -15.14 -8.91 -0.21
CA ASN A 404 -15.63 -7.93 0.75
C ASN A 404 -14.50 -7.23 1.50
N ASP A 405 -13.26 -7.23 0.99
CA ASP A 405 -12.14 -6.53 1.61
C ASP A 405 -12.53 -5.10 2.01
N LEU A 406 -12.39 -4.80 3.30
CA LEU A 406 -12.80 -3.53 3.86
C LEU A 406 -11.90 -2.36 3.42
N VAL A 407 -10.62 -2.60 3.13
CA VAL A 407 -9.63 -1.53 2.96
C VAL A 407 -9.81 -0.75 1.67
N PRO A 408 -10.07 -1.38 0.49
CA PRO A 408 -10.43 -0.65 -0.72
C PRO A 408 -11.64 0.25 -0.58
N ARG A 409 -12.51 -0.02 0.39
CA ARG A 409 -13.72 0.76 0.63
C ARG A 409 -13.48 1.95 1.55
N LEU A 410 -12.24 2.17 2.00
CA LEU A 410 -11.82 3.29 2.85
C LEU A 410 -10.80 4.19 2.12
N PRO A 411 -10.75 5.49 2.47
CA PRO A 411 -11.82 6.24 3.12
C PRO A 411 -13.11 6.22 2.29
N TYR A 412 -14.28 6.40 2.92
CA TYR A 412 -15.55 6.29 2.21
C TYR A 412 -15.68 7.29 1.07
N ASP A 413 -16.25 6.82 -0.04
CA ASP A 413 -16.62 7.60 -1.19
C ASP A 413 -17.93 8.35 -0.90
N ASP A 414 -17.85 9.46 -0.18
CA ASP A 414 -18.99 10.32 0.08
C ASP A 414 -18.80 11.72 -0.52
N LYS A 415 -19.90 12.47 -0.55
CA LYS A 415 -19.89 13.85 -1.04
C LYS A 415 -19.05 14.78 -0.14
N THR A 416 -18.76 14.38 1.09
CA THR A 416 -18.08 15.18 2.11
C THR A 416 -16.56 15.15 1.96
N PHE A 417 -15.98 13.98 1.70
CA PHE A 417 -14.54 13.76 1.64
C PHE A 417 -14.03 13.54 0.22
N LEU A 418 -14.93 13.28 -0.73
CA LEU A 418 -14.66 13.24 -2.16
C LEU A 418 -13.68 12.15 -2.60
N TYR A 419 -13.31 11.22 -1.71
CA TYR A 419 -12.36 10.15 -2.04
C TYR A 419 -12.95 9.25 -3.12
N LYS A 420 -12.17 9.06 -4.18
CA LYS A 420 -12.55 8.26 -5.34
C LYS A 420 -11.38 7.39 -5.75
N HIS A 421 -11.72 6.18 -6.15
CA HIS A 421 -10.78 5.38 -6.90
C HIS A 421 -10.64 5.87 -8.35
N PHE A 422 -9.54 5.47 -8.97
CA PHE A 422 -9.27 5.65 -10.39
C PHE A 422 -8.39 4.49 -10.89
N GLY A 423 -8.18 4.40 -12.20
CA GLY A 423 -7.52 3.25 -12.83
C GLY A 423 -8.45 2.07 -13.04
N ALA A 424 -7.92 0.96 -13.56
CA ALA A 424 -8.69 -0.25 -13.77
C ALA A 424 -8.82 -1.04 -12.46
N CYS A 425 -10.03 -1.49 -12.11
CA CYS A 425 -10.27 -2.41 -11.01
C CYS A 425 -10.40 -3.83 -11.56
N LEU A 426 -9.52 -4.73 -11.13
CA LEU A 426 -9.63 -6.18 -11.30
C LEU A 426 -10.26 -6.74 -10.02
N TYR A 427 -11.59 -6.87 -10.04
CA TYR A 427 -12.35 -7.38 -8.90
C TYR A 427 -12.44 -8.91 -8.97
N TYR A 428 -12.19 -9.57 -7.84
CA TYR A 428 -12.34 -11.02 -7.70
C TYR A 428 -13.44 -11.33 -6.69
N ASP A 429 -14.41 -12.16 -7.08
CA ASP A 429 -15.43 -12.65 -6.15
C ASP A 429 -14.92 -13.77 -5.23
N SER A 430 -15.76 -14.28 -4.33
CA SER A 430 -15.39 -15.38 -3.42
C SER A 430 -15.18 -16.74 -4.10
N PHE A 431 -15.42 -16.83 -5.41
CA PHE A 431 -15.08 -17.96 -6.27
C PHE A 431 -13.85 -17.70 -7.16
N TYR A 432 -13.17 -16.57 -6.95
CA TYR A 432 -12.03 -16.10 -7.74
C TYR A 432 -12.34 -15.78 -9.20
N ASN A 433 -13.61 -15.52 -9.54
CA ASN A 433 -13.93 -15.02 -10.87
C ASN A 433 -13.53 -13.55 -10.96
N GLU A 434 -12.76 -13.22 -11.99
CA GLU A 434 -12.32 -11.86 -12.26
C GLU A 434 -13.41 -11.07 -13.01
N THR A 435 -13.58 -9.80 -12.65
CA THR A 435 -14.35 -8.82 -13.41
C THR A 435 -13.56 -7.51 -13.47
N LYS A 436 -13.28 -7.02 -14.68
CA LYS A 436 -12.72 -5.68 -14.89
C LYS A 436 -13.83 -4.63 -14.78
N ALA A 437 -13.67 -3.67 -13.87
CA ALA A 437 -14.62 -2.58 -13.63
C ALA A 437 -13.89 -1.25 -13.38
N GLU A 438 -14.63 -0.14 -13.31
CA GLU A 438 -14.09 1.13 -12.83
C GLU A 438 -13.89 1.14 -11.32
N ASP A 439 -14.78 0.46 -10.58
CA ASP A 439 -14.74 0.37 -9.13
C ASP A 439 -15.28 -0.96 -8.59
N GLU A 440 -14.94 -1.29 -7.34
CA GLU A 440 -15.42 -2.50 -6.68
C GLU A 440 -16.93 -2.44 -6.33
N PRO A 441 -17.62 -3.60 -6.25
CA PRO A 441 -19.01 -3.65 -5.78
C PRO A 441 -19.17 -3.10 -4.37
N ASP A 442 -20.27 -2.40 -4.12
CA ASP A 442 -20.59 -1.76 -2.83
C ASP A 442 -19.41 -0.91 -2.31
N PRO A 443 -18.99 0.16 -3.03
CA PRO A 443 -17.82 0.98 -2.67
C PRO A 443 -17.98 1.67 -1.32
N ASN A 444 -19.23 1.80 -0.86
CA ASN A 444 -19.60 2.28 0.47
C ASN A 444 -20.55 1.28 1.16
N PRO A 445 -20.01 0.35 1.96
CA PRO A 445 -20.78 -0.74 2.54
C PRO A 445 -21.68 -0.28 3.70
N TYR A 446 -22.87 0.22 3.38
CA TYR A 446 -23.85 0.66 4.39
C TYR A 446 -25.11 -0.20 4.42
N GLY A 447 -25.70 -0.30 5.61
CA GLY A 447 -27.03 -0.86 5.82
C GLY A 447 -27.06 -2.34 6.20
N MET A 448 -28.23 -2.76 6.71
CA MET A 448 -28.42 -4.08 7.29
C MET A 448 -28.29 -5.21 6.26
N ARG A 449 -28.70 -4.97 5.01
CA ARG A 449 -28.58 -5.93 3.91
C ARG A 449 -27.11 -6.28 3.65
N PHE A 450 -26.25 -5.26 3.50
CA PHE A 450 -24.82 -5.46 3.31
C PHE A 450 -24.23 -6.20 4.52
N ALA A 451 -24.55 -5.76 5.75
CA ALA A 451 -24.06 -6.40 6.96
C ALA A 451 -24.46 -7.88 7.11
N ILE A 452 -25.60 -8.29 6.57
CA ILE A 452 -26.02 -9.70 6.53
C ILE A 452 -25.25 -10.44 5.44
N LEU A 453 -25.20 -9.90 4.21
CA LEU A 453 -24.53 -10.55 3.08
C LEU A 453 -23.03 -10.72 3.32
N ALA A 454 -22.36 -9.70 3.87
CA ALA A 454 -20.94 -9.76 4.22
C ALA A 454 -20.65 -10.84 5.28
N ARG A 455 -21.55 -11.04 6.25
CA ARG A 455 -21.44 -12.15 7.23
C ARG A 455 -21.66 -13.52 6.60
N VAL A 456 -22.65 -13.64 5.70
CA VAL A 456 -22.86 -14.89 4.94
C VAL A 456 -21.61 -15.22 4.12
N ASN A 457 -21.01 -14.21 3.48
CA ASN A 457 -19.75 -14.39 2.78
C ASN A 457 -18.61 -14.77 3.72
N ALA A 458 -18.47 -14.15 4.89
CA ALA A 458 -17.44 -14.52 5.86
C ALA A 458 -17.59 -15.98 6.34
N VAL A 459 -18.82 -16.46 6.52
CA VAL A 459 -19.08 -17.89 6.82
C VAL A 459 -18.69 -18.77 5.64
N TRP A 460 -19.05 -18.39 4.42
CA TRP A 460 -18.64 -19.11 3.20
C TRP A 460 -17.12 -19.19 3.07
N GLU A 461 -16.42 -18.08 3.28
CA GLU A 461 -14.98 -17.96 3.28
C GLU A 461 -14.31 -18.89 4.31
N LEU A 462 -14.86 -18.98 5.52
CA LEU A 462 -14.40 -19.94 6.54
C LEU A 462 -14.58 -21.40 6.07
N VAL A 463 -15.75 -21.75 5.56
CA VAL A 463 -16.02 -23.11 5.05
C VAL A 463 -15.10 -23.44 3.88
N ARG A 464 -14.94 -22.51 2.94
CA ARG A 464 -14.08 -22.66 1.77
C ARG A 464 -12.62 -22.82 2.17
N GLY A 465 -12.12 -22.03 3.13
CA GLY A 465 -10.77 -22.14 3.70
C GLY A 465 -10.44 -23.55 4.20
N LEU A 466 -11.40 -24.24 4.83
CA LEU A 466 -11.25 -25.63 5.28
C LEU A 466 -11.18 -26.64 4.11
N MET A 467 -11.73 -26.29 2.95
CA MET A 467 -11.79 -27.13 1.75
C MET A 467 -10.69 -26.83 0.72
N MET A 468 -10.01 -25.68 0.80
CA MET A 468 -9.04 -25.21 -0.20
C MET A 468 -7.99 -26.26 -0.58
N GLY A 469 -7.41 -26.94 0.41
CA GLY A 469 -6.39 -27.96 0.18
C GLY A 469 -6.88 -29.19 -0.59
N PHE A 470 -8.17 -29.52 -0.47
CA PHE A 470 -8.80 -30.62 -1.20
C PHE A 470 -9.19 -30.23 -2.63
N ILE A 471 -9.61 -28.97 -2.83
CA ILE A 471 -10.09 -28.47 -4.12
C ILE A 471 -8.92 -28.12 -5.05
N TYR A 472 -7.94 -27.37 -4.54
CA TYR A 472 -6.86 -26.79 -5.36
C TYR A 472 -5.49 -27.44 -5.10
N GLY A 473 -5.43 -28.38 -4.17
CA GLY A 473 -4.22 -29.13 -3.82
C GLY A 473 -3.48 -28.62 -2.58
N PRO A 474 -2.48 -29.36 -2.11
CA PRO A 474 -1.87 -29.15 -0.79
C PRO A 474 -1.22 -27.78 -0.60
N GLY A 475 -0.74 -27.15 -1.67
CA GLY A 475 -0.16 -25.80 -1.62
C GLY A 475 -1.17 -24.69 -1.29
N TYR A 476 -2.47 -24.95 -1.42
CA TYR A 476 -3.55 -24.01 -1.06
C TYR A 476 -4.19 -24.31 0.29
N LYS A 477 -3.72 -25.34 0.99
CA LYS A 477 -4.27 -25.72 2.29
C LYS A 477 -3.99 -24.62 3.31
N GLU A 478 -5.03 -24.12 3.94
CA GLU A 478 -4.90 -23.12 4.99
C GLU A 478 -4.48 -23.73 6.32
N GLY A 479 -3.51 -23.09 6.98
CA GLY A 479 -3.06 -23.45 8.32
C GLY A 479 -4.04 -23.02 9.41
N TRP A 480 -3.86 -23.54 10.63
CA TRP A 480 -4.71 -23.22 11.78
C TRP A 480 -4.79 -21.72 12.06
N PHE A 481 -3.69 -20.99 11.87
CA PHE A 481 -3.63 -19.55 12.13
C PHE A 481 -4.46 -18.76 11.12
N ARG A 482 -4.46 -19.18 9.85
CA ARG A 482 -5.33 -18.62 8.81
C ARG A 482 -6.81 -18.90 9.11
N ILE A 483 -7.16 -20.10 9.56
CA ILE A 483 -8.52 -20.44 9.99
C ILE A 483 -8.97 -19.59 11.20
N LEU A 484 -8.07 -19.35 12.16
CA LEU A 484 -8.36 -18.43 13.27
C LEU A 484 -8.67 -17.01 12.77
N PHE A 485 -7.91 -16.52 11.78
CA PHE A 485 -8.17 -15.20 11.18
C PHE A 485 -9.53 -15.15 10.45
N ARG A 486 -9.92 -16.23 9.77
CA ARG A 486 -11.27 -16.36 9.17
C ARG A 486 -12.38 -16.34 10.22
N ILE A 487 -12.17 -16.96 11.40
CA ILE A 487 -13.11 -16.90 12.53
C ILE A 487 -13.25 -15.47 13.05
N ILE A 488 -12.14 -14.74 13.19
CA ILE A 488 -12.16 -13.31 13.57
C ILE A 488 -12.94 -12.50 12.51
N GLY A 489 -12.77 -12.82 11.22
CA GLY A 489 -13.51 -12.23 10.11
C GLY A 489 -15.05 -12.40 10.19
N LEU A 490 -15.57 -13.33 10.99
CA LEU A 490 -17.02 -13.42 11.25
C LEU A 490 -17.54 -12.23 12.07
N MET A 491 -16.70 -11.68 12.94
CA MET A 491 -17.03 -10.51 13.78
C MET A 491 -16.89 -9.21 12.99
N ILE A 492 -15.87 -9.13 12.13
CA ILE A 492 -15.58 -7.98 11.27
C ILE A 492 -15.49 -8.49 9.82
N PRO A 493 -16.63 -8.59 9.10
CA PRO A 493 -16.64 -9.04 7.71
C PRO A 493 -15.71 -8.18 6.84
N GLY A 494 -14.99 -8.84 5.93
CA GLY A 494 -14.01 -8.18 5.05
C GLY A 494 -12.59 -8.07 5.63
N LEU A 495 -12.41 -8.22 6.96
CA LEU A 495 -11.07 -8.16 7.57
C LEU A 495 -10.21 -9.34 7.12
N SER A 496 -10.78 -10.54 7.07
CA SER A 496 -10.06 -11.73 6.63
C SER A 496 -9.72 -11.71 5.14
N ASP A 497 -10.56 -11.07 4.34
CA ASP A 497 -10.44 -10.94 2.89
C ASP A 497 -9.28 -10.00 2.52
N HIS A 498 -8.88 -9.12 3.44
CA HIS A 498 -7.73 -8.22 3.29
C HIS A 498 -6.37 -8.92 3.42
N CYS A 499 -6.31 -10.24 3.60
CA CYS A 499 -5.02 -10.91 3.70
C CYS A 499 -4.35 -11.11 2.34
N PRO A 500 -3.02 -10.89 2.21
CA PRO A 500 -2.28 -11.14 0.97
C PRO A 500 -2.49 -12.55 0.39
N THR A 501 -2.77 -13.55 1.24
CA THR A 501 -3.10 -14.92 0.82
C THR A 501 -4.26 -14.98 -0.18
N ASP A 502 -5.33 -14.20 0.04
CA ASP A 502 -6.50 -14.21 -0.85
C ASP A 502 -6.20 -13.50 -2.16
N TYR A 503 -5.34 -12.47 -2.14
CA TYR A 503 -4.83 -11.83 -3.35
C TYR A 503 -3.97 -12.77 -4.19
N VAL A 504 -3.05 -13.50 -3.57
CA VAL A 504 -2.26 -14.55 -4.24
C VAL A 504 -3.18 -15.62 -4.83
N ASN A 505 -4.20 -16.05 -4.07
CA ASN A 505 -5.17 -17.04 -4.56
C ASN A 505 -5.99 -16.49 -5.73
N SER A 506 -6.42 -15.23 -5.68
CA SER A 506 -7.17 -14.59 -6.76
C SER A 506 -6.41 -14.62 -8.06
N VAL A 507 -5.16 -14.14 -8.06
CA VAL A 507 -4.30 -14.12 -9.25
C VAL A 507 -4.03 -15.53 -9.79
N ARG A 508 -3.83 -16.52 -8.92
CA ARG A 508 -3.45 -17.89 -9.31
C ARG A 508 -4.60 -18.83 -9.63
N LEU A 509 -5.81 -18.56 -9.12
CA LEU A 509 -6.99 -19.42 -9.29
C LEU A 509 -8.01 -18.82 -10.27
N ALA A 510 -7.84 -17.57 -10.69
CA ALA A 510 -8.64 -16.93 -11.73
C ALA A 510 -8.79 -17.84 -12.97
N PRO A 511 -10.04 -18.14 -13.39
CA PRO A 511 -10.30 -18.83 -14.65
C PRO A 511 -9.90 -17.97 -15.85
N GLY A 512 -9.26 -18.55 -16.87
CA GLY A 512 -9.20 -17.95 -18.21
C GLY A 512 -7.90 -17.23 -18.64
N TYR A 513 -6.89 -17.08 -17.78
CA TYR A 513 -5.62 -16.46 -18.23
C TYR A 513 -4.67 -17.41 -18.99
N ASP A 514 -4.89 -18.73 -18.93
CA ASP A 514 -4.13 -19.69 -19.75
C ASP A 514 -4.73 -19.85 -21.17
N LEU A 515 -5.74 -19.04 -21.54
CA LEU A 515 -6.47 -19.12 -22.81
C LEU A 515 -6.45 -17.83 -23.67
N GLN A 516 -5.54 -16.89 -23.37
CA GLN A 516 -5.19 -15.80 -24.30
C GLN A 516 -3.84 -15.99 -25.00
N MET A 517 -3.27 -17.20 -24.98
CA MET A 517 -2.50 -17.63 -26.14
C MET A 517 -3.49 -17.99 -27.25
N SER A 518 -3.82 -17.00 -28.08
CA SER A 518 -4.57 -17.25 -29.31
C SER A 518 -3.73 -18.17 -30.22
N PRO A 519 -4.39 -19.08 -30.95
CA PRO A 519 -3.76 -20.23 -31.59
C PRO A 519 -3.20 -19.91 -32.99
N LEU A 520 -2.16 -20.68 -33.35
CA LEU A 520 -1.51 -20.84 -34.67
C LEU A 520 -0.59 -19.72 -35.14
#